data_AF-A0ABC9TB82-F1
#
_entry.id   AF-A0ABC9TB82-F1
#
_cell.length_a   1.000
_cell.length_b   1.000
_cell.length_c   1.000
_cell.angle_alpha   90.00
_cell.angle_beta   90.00
_cell.angle_gamma   90.00
#
_symmetry.space_group_name_H-M   'P 1'
#
loop_
_entity.id
_entity.type
_entity.pdbx_description
1 polymer ?
#
loop_
_entity_poly.entity_id
_entity_poly.type
_entity_poly.pdbx_seq_one_letter_code
_entity_poly.pdbx_strand_id
1 'polypeptide(L)'
;MPKPTFFRLPEAKQKRLMDAANKEFARAPFNDASISHIIKDAGIPRGSYYQYFDDKADLYFYLLEQVRHRAVAALQQVMAKHHGDLFAAMSEFFGLTIDALVQGPHAALYRNVFLHMDFHSASKMAGSPLAERPRGHHEIHQYLLANIDRRQLRIKSDDDVSLLIRQIVGMFMQTIGYFYSRQTKGKEVTVAELKQRTNQILDWLQYGVASEGERH
;
A
#
# COMPACT_ATOMS: atom_id res chain seq x y z
N MET A 1 4.16 9.56 15.31
CA MET A 1 5.31 8.66 15.08
C MET A 1 5.69 8.03 16.41
N PRO A 2 6.30 6.82 16.45
CA PRO A 2 6.78 6.27 17.71
C PRO A 2 7.82 7.19 18.35
N LYS A 3 7.76 7.33 19.68
CA LYS A 3 8.74 8.06 20.48
C LYS A 3 10.08 7.30 20.50
N PRO A 4 11.23 7.98 20.74
CA PRO A 4 12.55 7.33 20.80
C PRO A 4 12.63 6.14 21.77
N THR A 5 11.83 6.19 22.84
CA THR A 5 11.63 5.14 23.84
C THR A 5 11.11 3.83 23.26
N PHE A 6 10.29 3.86 22.21
CA PHE A 6 9.82 2.66 21.52
C PHE A 6 10.99 1.90 20.87
N PHE A 7 11.87 2.62 20.18
CA PHE A 7 13.01 2.03 19.48
C PHE A 7 14.11 1.50 20.40
N ARG A 8 14.09 1.89 21.68
CA ARG A 8 14.98 1.36 22.73
C ARG A 8 14.45 0.08 23.37
N LEU A 9 13.25 -0.36 23.02
CA LEU A 9 12.70 -1.61 23.55
C LEU A 9 13.42 -2.81 22.94
N PRO A 10 13.53 -3.94 23.68
CA PRO A 10 13.95 -5.21 23.09
C PRO A 10 13.07 -5.55 21.88
N GLU A 11 13.66 -6.08 20.81
CA GLU A 11 12.94 -6.40 19.56
C GLU A 11 11.71 -7.27 19.79
N ALA A 12 11.81 -8.27 20.68
CA ALA A 12 10.68 -9.12 21.05
C ALA A 12 9.49 -8.33 21.65
N LYS A 13 9.76 -7.23 22.35
CA LYS A 13 8.71 -6.36 22.92
C LYS A 13 8.13 -5.43 21.85
N GLN A 14 8.96 -4.89 20.96
CA GLN A 14 8.47 -4.12 19.80
C GLN A 14 7.56 -5.00 18.94
N LYS A 15 8.03 -6.20 18.59
CA LYS A 15 7.29 -7.18 17.78
C LYS A 15 5.93 -7.53 18.39
N ARG A 16 5.89 -7.87 19.69
CA ARG A 16 4.61 -8.17 20.37
C ARG A 16 3.61 -7.01 20.30
N LEU A 17 4.07 -5.77 20.47
CA LEU A 17 3.19 -4.61 20.36
C LEU A 17 2.70 -4.40 18.93
N MET A 18 3.57 -4.59 17.92
CA MET A 18 3.18 -4.50 16.52
C MET A 18 2.24 -5.62 16.09
N ASP A 19 2.44 -6.84 16.57
CA ASP A 19 1.56 -7.99 16.30
C ASP A 19 0.17 -7.76 16.91
N ALA A 20 0.10 -7.29 18.15
CA ALA A 20 -1.16 -6.92 18.82
C ALA A 20 -1.89 -5.78 18.10
N ALA A 21 -1.14 -4.77 17.63
CA ALA A 21 -1.69 -3.68 16.84
C ALA A 21 -2.27 -4.19 15.50
N ASN A 22 -1.50 -5.00 14.76
CA ASN A 22 -1.96 -5.65 13.53
C ASN A 22 -3.27 -6.42 13.75
N LYS A 23 -3.33 -7.22 14.82
CA LYS A 23 -4.51 -8.03 15.15
C LYS A 23 -5.73 -7.16 15.44
N GLU A 24 -5.58 -6.09 16.22
CA GLU A 24 -6.69 -5.19 16.52
C GLU A 24 -7.19 -4.43 15.28
N PHE A 25 -6.28 -3.91 14.46
CA PHE A 25 -6.64 -3.18 13.24
C PHE A 25 -7.12 -4.10 12.09
N ALA A 26 -6.80 -5.39 12.14
CA ALA A 26 -7.42 -6.41 11.29
C ALA A 26 -8.84 -6.75 11.76
N ARG A 27 -9.08 -6.76 13.08
CA ARG A 27 -10.38 -7.06 13.68
C ARG A 27 -11.40 -5.94 13.46
N ALA A 28 -10.97 -4.67 13.58
CA ALA A 28 -11.87 -3.52 13.53
C ALA A 28 -11.26 -2.36 12.72
N PRO A 29 -12.10 -1.55 12.03
CA PRO A 29 -11.66 -0.30 11.41
C PRO A 29 -11.00 0.65 12.42
N PHE A 30 -10.21 1.61 11.94
CA PHE A 30 -9.44 2.53 12.79
C PHE A 30 -10.27 3.17 13.90
N ASN A 31 -11.47 3.66 13.58
CA ASN A 31 -12.34 4.34 14.55
C ASN A 31 -12.77 3.42 15.70
N ASP A 32 -13.02 2.14 15.41
CA ASP A 32 -13.54 1.14 16.35
C ASP A 32 -12.42 0.36 17.07
N ALA A 33 -11.18 0.48 16.62
CA ALA A 33 -10.02 -0.15 17.24
C ALA A 33 -9.70 0.44 18.63
N SER A 34 -9.33 -0.42 19.57
CA SER A 34 -9.13 -0.07 20.99
C SER A 34 -7.67 -0.20 21.44
N ILE A 35 -7.10 0.89 21.96
CA ILE A 35 -5.78 0.87 22.63
C ILE A 35 -5.80 -0.14 23.80
N SER A 36 -6.91 -0.22 24.54
CA SER A 36 -7.03 -1.13 25.68
C SER A 36 -6.91 -2.61 25.26
N HIS A 37 -7.43 -2.98 24.09
CA HIS A 37 -7.25 -4.33 23.54
C HIS A 37 -5.81 -4.58 23.12
N ILE A 38 -5.20 -3.61 22.43
CA ILE A 38 -3.80 -3.70 21.98
C ILE A 38 -2.85 -3.92 23.16
N ILE A 39 -2.95 -3.11 24.21
CA ILE A 39 -2.05 -3.23 25.36
C ILE A 39 -2.26 -4.52 26.15
N LYS A 40 -3.51 -5.02 26.21
CA LYS A 40 -3.86 -6.30 26.84
C LYS A 40 -3.25 -7.47 26.08
N ASP A 41 -3.40 -7.50 24.75
CA ASP A 41 -2.86 -8.55 23.89
C ASP A 41 -1.32 -8.50 23.82
N ALA A 42 -0.72 -7.30 23.80
CA ALA A 42 0.73 -7.11 23.86
C ALA A 42 1.35 -7.43 25.23
N GLY A 43 0.53 -7.50 26.29
CA GLY A 43 0.99 -7.71 27.67
C GLY A 43 1.82 -6.54 28.21
N ILE A 44 1.41 -5.29 27.93
CA ILE A 44 2.07 -4.08 28.43
C ILE A 44 1.12 -3.20 29.26
N PRO A 45 1.60 -2.49 30.29
CA PRO A 45 0.79 -1.52 31.03
C PRO A 45 0.36 -0.33 30.14
N ARG A 46 -0.79 0.27 30.45
CA ARG A 46 -1.30 1.46 29.73
C ARG A 46 -0.30 2.62 29.76
N GLY A 47 0.35 2.85 30.89
CA GLY A 47 1.38 3.90 31.01
C GLY A 47 2.56 3.70 30.05
N SER A 48 2.96 2.45 29.79
CA SER A 48 4.02 2.13 28.82
C SER A 48 3.62 2.47 27.40
N TYR A 49 2.35 2.29 27.01
CA TYR A 49 1.88 2.68 25.68
C TYR A 49 2.13 4.17 25.42
N TYR A 50 1.74 5.03 26.36
CA TYR A 50 1.90 6.49 26.19
C TYR A 50 3.35 6.97 26.30
N GLN A 51 4.24 6.14 26.85
CA GLN A 51 5.67 6.35 26.73
C GLN A 51 6.18 6.09 25.31
N TYR A 52 5.50 5.27 24.50
CA TYR A 52 5.92 4.86 23.16
C TYR A 52 5.19 5.59 22.03
N PHE A 53 3.92 5.93 22.21
CA PHE A 53 3.05 6.57 21.21
C PHE A 53 2.22 7.66 21.89
N ASP A 54 1.90 8.77 21.20
CA ASP A 54 1.02 9.79 21.77
C ASP A 54 -0.44 9.32 21.74
N ASP A 55 -0.84 8.68 20.65
CA ASP A 55 -2.21 8.22 20.46
C ASP A 55 -2.31 6.93 19.60
N LYS A 56 -3.53 6.56 19.23
CA LYS A 56 -3.83 5.41 18.34
C LYS A 56 -3.37 5.67 16.90
N ALA A 57 -3.43 6.91 16.44
CA ALA A 57 -3.07 7.29 15.08
C ALA A 57 -1.57 7.09 14.84
N ASP A 58 -0.72 7.45 15.81
CA ASP A 58 0.72 7.24 15.72
C ASP A 58 1.11 5.79 15.50
N LEU A 59 0.50 4.88 16.27
CA LEU A 59 0.73 3.44 16.14
C LEU A 59 0.20 2.93 14.79
N TYR A 60 -0.98 3.39 14.39
CA TYR A 60 -1.60 2.99 13.13
C TYR A 60 -0.76 3.42 11.92
N PHE A 61 -0.35 4.68 11.85
CA PHE A 61 0.48 5.18 10.75
C PHE A 61 1.87 4.55 10.74
N TYR A 62 2.47 4.30 11.90
CA TYR A 62 3.74 3.57 11.95
C TYR A 62 3.61 2.16 11.38
N LEU A 63 2.51 1.47 11.67
CA LEU A 63 2.24 0.15 11.10
C LEU A 63 2.08 0.21 9.57
N LEU A 64 1.34 1.20 9.05
CA LEU A 64 1.21 1.41 7.61
C LEU A 64 2.54 1.80 6.95
N GLU A 65 3.40 2.52 7.65
CA GLU A 65 4.73 2.86 7.17
C GLU A 65 5.61 1.61 6.98
N GLN A 66 5.56 0.65 7.92
CA GLN A 66 6.27 -0.62 7.78
C GLN A 66 5.79 -1.44 6.58
N VAL A 67 4.48 -1.41 6.30
CA VAL A 67 3.90 -2.03 5.09
C VAL A 67 4.46 -1.35 3.84
N ARG A 68 4.45 -0.01 3.83
CA ARG A 68 4.93 0.79 2.72
C ARG A 68 6.40 0.53 2.44
N HIS A 69 7.27 0.50 3.45
CA HIS A 69 8.70 0.18 3.30
C HIS A 69 8.92 -1.20 2.66
N ARG A 70 8.13 -2.21 3.06
CA ARG A 70 8.17 -3.55 2.42
C ARG A 70 7.76 -3.50 0.95
N ALA A 71 6.71 -2.73 0.61
CA ALA A 71 6.27 -2.55 -0.77
C ALA A 71 7.32 -1.83 -1.62
N VAL A 72 7.97 -0.78 -1.10
CA VAL A 72 9.07 -0.08 -1.80
C VAL A 72 10.23 -1.04 -2.07
N ALA A 73 10.66 -1.80 -1.06
CA ALA A 73 11.74 -2.77 -1.22
C ALA A 73 11.42 -3.84 -2.28
N ALA A 74 10.18 -4.36 -2.29
CA ALA A 74 9.74 -5.31 -3.30
C ALA A 74 9.74 -4.69 -4.72
N LEU A 75 9.26 -3.44 -4.86
CA LEU A 75 9.31 -2.73 -6.14
C LEU A 75 10.74 -2.56 -6.64
N GLN A 76 11.67 -2.16 -5.76
CA GLN A 76 13.09 -1.98 -6.12
C GLN A 76 13.72 -3.29 -6.59
N GLN A 77 13.43 -4.40 -5.92
CA GLN A 77 13.92 -5.72 -6.32
C GLN A 77 13.37 -6.13 -7.70
N VAL A 78 12.08 -5.93 -7.93
CA VAL A 78 11.44 -6.30 -9.20
C VAL A 78 11.92 -5.40 -10.34
N MET A 79 12.06 -4.08 -10.13
CA MET A 79 12.61 -3.16 -11.11
C MET A 79 14.06 -3.52 -11.49
N ALA A 80 14.89 -3.88 -10.51
CA ALA A 80 16.26 -4.33 -10.76
C ALA A 80 16.29 -5.64 -11.55
N LYS A 81 15.44 -6.62 -11.21
CA LYS A 81 15.30 -7.90 -11.91
C LYS A 81 14.90 -7.73 -13.38
N HIS A 82 14.01 -6.79 -13.67
CA HIS A 82 13.53 -6.49 -15.03
C HIS A 82 14.34 -5.41 -15.74
N HIS A 83 15.51 -5.03 -15.20
CA HIS A 83 16.44 -4.07 -15.81
C HIS A 83 15.78 -2.74 -16.22
N GLY A 84 14.82 -2.27 -15.42
CA GLY A 84 14.12 -1.02 -15.68
C GLY A 84 12.92 -1.10 -16.64
N ASP A 85 12.56 -2.29 -17.16
CA ASP A 85 11.30 -2.46 -17.90
C ASP A 85 10.12 -2.22 -16.96
N LEU A 86 9.44 -1.08 -17.17
CA LEU A 86 8.34 -0.64 -16.32
C LEU A 86 7.16 -1.62 -16.37
N PHE A 87 6.74 -2.09 -17.55
CA PHE A 87 5.52 -2.88 -17.64
C PHE A 87 5.72 -4.30 -17.13
N ALA A 88 6.85 -4.92 -17.47
CA ALA A 88 7.22 -6.23 -16.92
C ALA A 88 7.36 -6.19 -15.39
N ALA A 89 8.04 -5.16 -14.87
CA ALA A 89 8.20 -4.98 -13.44
C ALA A 89 6.87 -4.72 -12.73
N MET A 90 6.02 -3.85 -13.27
CA MET A 90 4.74 -3.53 -12.64
C MET A 90 3.78 -4.73 -12.67
N SER A 91 3.82 -5.57 -13.71
CA SER A 91 3.05 -6.83 -13.75
C SER A 91 3.44 -7.77 -12.60
N GLU A 92 4.74 -8.05 -12.42
CA GLU A 92 5.21 -8.89 -11.32
C GLU A 92 4.94 -8.27 -9.95
N PHE A 93 5.24 -6.97 -9.79
CA PHE A 93 5.02 -6.24 -8.55
C PHE A 93 3.53 -6.22 -8.13
N PHE A 94 2.61 -6.01 -9.08
CA PHE A 94 1.19 -6.08 -8.80
C PHE A 94 0.73 -7.49 -8.47
N GLY A 95 1.28 -8.53 -9.10
CA GLY A 95 1.03 -9.91 -8.73
C GLY A 95 1.38 -10.19 -7.25
N LEU A 96 2.59 -9.81 -6.83
CA LEU A 96 3.05 -9.94 -5.44
C LEU A 96 2.20 -9.11 -4.47
N THR A 97 1.83 -7.89 -4.88
CA THR A 97 1.03 -6.98 -4.07
C THR A 97 -0.39 -7.53 -3.89
N ILE A 98 -1.01 -8.08 -4.93
CA ILE A 98 -2.33 -8.73 -4.84
C ILE A 98 -2.30 -9.89 -3.84
N ASP A 99 -1.28 -10.75 -3.91
CA ASP A 99 -1.15 -11.87 -2.97
C ASP A 99 -1.04 -11.36 -1.53
N ALA A 100 -0.20 -10.36 -1.30
CA ALA A 100 -0.04 -9.76 0.03
C ALA A 100 -1.32 -9.08 0.55
N LEU A 101 -2.04 -8.38 -0.34
CA LEU A 101 -3.25 -7.63 0.01
C LEU A 101 -4.46 -8.53 0.28
N VAL A 102 -4.61 -9.61 -0.49
CA VAL A 102 -5.83 -10.42 -0.50
C VAL A 102 -5.67 -11.74 0.27
N GLN A 103 -4.48 -12.35 0.25
CA GLN A 103 -4.22 -13.66 0.85
C GLN A 103 -3.14 -13.63 1.93
N GLY A 104 -2.43 -12.52 2.08
CA GLY A 104 -1.34 -12.39 3.03
C GLY A 104 -1.79 -12.38 4.50
N PRO A 105 -0.84 -12.54 5.44
CA PRO A 105 -1.12 -12.55 6.88
C PRO A 105 -1.74 -11.25 7.41
N HIS A 106 -1.64 -10.16 6.64
CA HIS A 106 -2.20 -8.86 6.96
C HIS A 106 -3.41 -8.48 6.08
N ALA A 107 -3.98 -9.41 5.30
CA ALA A 107 -5.07 -9.12 4.35
C ALA A 107 -6.28 -8.45 5.01
N ALA A 108 -6.67 -8.89 6.21
CA ALA A 108 -7.78 -8.28 6.95
C ALA A 108 -7.51 -6.82 7.36
N LEU A 109 -6.27 -6.49 7.75
CA LEU A 109 -5.85 -5.11 7.99
C LEU A 109 -5.98 -4.28 6.71
N TYR A 110 -5.46 -4.80 5.60
CA TYR A 110 -5.51 -4.10 4.31
C TYR A 110 -6.94 -3.90 3.83
N ARG A 111 -7.82 -4.88 4.00
CA ARG A 111 -9.25 -4.74 3.74
C ARG A 111 -9.83 -3.56 4.52
N ASN A 112 -9.55 -3.45 5.81
CA ASN A 112 -10.07 -2.36 6.64
C ASN A 112 -9.51 -1.00 6.22
N VAL A 113 -8.22 -0.95 5.86
CA VAL A 113 -7.59 0.23 5.25
C VAL A 113 -8.33 0.63 3.98
N PHE A 114 -8.49 -0.27 3.01
CA PHE A 114 -9.10 0.06 1.71
C PHE A 114 -10.59 0.39 1.77
N LEU A 115 -11.36 -0.24 2.67
CA LEU A 115 -12.81 -0.04 2.76
C LEU A 115 -13.24 1.16 3.62
N HIS A 116 -12.44 1.51 4.64
CA HIS A 116 -12.85 2.48 5.66
C HIS A 116 -11.93 3.70 5.75
N MET A 117 -10.81 3.70 5.03
CA MET A 117 -10.02 4.91 4.84
C MET A 117 -10.59 5.66 3.64
N ASP A 118 -11.52 6.58 3.88
CA ASP A 118 -11.66 7.69 2.96
C ASP A 118 -10.37 8.51 3.06
N PHE A 119 -9.71 8.71 1.92
CA PHE A 119 -8.57 9.63 1.82
C PHE A 119 -8.92 11.03 2.38
N HIS A 120 -10.23 11.36 2.47
CA HIS A 120 -10.77 12.53 3.17
C HIS A 120 -10.72 12.47 4.71
N SER A 121 -10.81 11.31 5.38
CA SER A 121 -10.57 11.22 6.83
C SER A 121 -9.09 11.33 7.16
N ALA A 122 -8.18 11.03 6.23
CA ALA A 122 -6.76 11.38 6.39
C ALA A 122 -6.57 12.89 6.55
N SER A 123 -7.40 13.70 5.87
CA SER A 123 -7.47 15.16 6.04
C SER A 123 -8.17 15.59 7.34
N LYS A 124 -9.13 14.83 7.89
CA LYS A 124 -9.65 15.10 9.25
C LYS A 124 -8.71 14.65 10.36
N MET A 125 -7.77 13.75 10.04
CA MET A 125 -6.62 13.38 10.86
C MET A 125 -5.40 14.32 10.66
N ALA A 126 -5.55 15.41 9.90
CA ALA A 126 -4.49 16.36 9.51
C ALA A 126 -3.85 17.18 10.66
N GLY A 127 -4.31 17.01 11.90
CA GLY A 127 -3.58 17.53 13.07
C GLY A 127 -2.29 16.77 13.37
N SER A 128 -2.09 15.59 12.75
CA SER A 128 -0.87 14.81 12.89
C SER A 128 0.16 15.22 11.82
N PRO A 129 1.43 15.50 12.20
CA PRO A 129 2.53 15.74 11.25
C PRO A 129 2.77 14.62 10.21
N LEU A 130 2.09 13.47 10.37
CA LEU A 130 2.11 12.32 9.46
C LEU A 130 1.13 12.45 8.30
N ALA A 131 -0.03 13.10 8.50
CA ALA A 131 -1.02 13.32 7.44
C ALA A 131 -0.58 14.37 6.41
N GLU A 132 0.28 15.30 6.84
CA GLU A 132 0.88 16.33 5.96
C GLU A 132 2.12 15.83 5.19
N ARG A 133 2.55 14.58 5.38
CA ARG A 133 3.76 14.03 4.76
C ARG A 133 3.42 12.96 3.72
N PRO A 134 3.20 13.34 2.44
CA PRO A 134 3.10 12.39 1.34
C PRO A 134 4.49 11.84 0.97
N ARG A 135 5.27 11.32 1.92
CA ARG A 135 6.62 10.79 1.66
C ARG A 135 6.59 9.52 0.80
N GLY A 136 5.55 8.70 0.95
CA GLY A 136 5.45 7.40 0.31
C GLY A 136 5.32 7.41 -1.20
N HIS A 137 4.32 8.15 -1.70
CA HIS A 137 4.11 8.30 -3.14
C HIS A 137 5.28 9.04 -3.79
N HIS A 138 5.87 10.01 -3.09
CA HIS A 138 7.03 10.74 -3.59
C HIS A 138 8.26 9.83 -3.76
N GLU A 139 8.53 8.95 -2.79
CA GLU A 139 9.67 8.02 -2.86
C GLU A 139 9.54 7.02 -4.01
N ILE A 140 8.38 6.37 -4.16
CA ILE A 140 8.14 5.43 -5.27
C ILE A 140 8.23 6.16 -6.61
N HIS A 141 7.62 7.34 -6.71
CA HIS A 141 7.61 8.14 -7.92
C HIS A 141 9.03 8.57 -8.33
N GLN A 142 9.82 9.10 -7.40
CA GLN A 142 11.21 9.48 -7.65
C GLN A 142 12.07 8.27 -8.04
N TYR A 143 11.89 7.14 -7.34
CA TYR A 143 12.60 5.91 -7.68
C TYR A 143 12.29 5.45 -9.10
N LEU A 144 11.02 5.41 -9.49
CA LEU A 144 10.61 5.01 -10.84
C LEU A 144 11.17 5.97 -11.89
N LEU A 145 11.06 7.30 -11.70
CA LEU A 145 11.61 8.28 -12.65
C LEU A 145 13.11 8.09 -12.93
N ALA A 146 13.86 7.65 -11.93
CA ALA A 146 15.31 7.45 -12.01
C ALA A 146 15.72 6.07 -12.56
N ASN A 147 14.85 5.05 -12.49
CA ASN A 147 15.24 3.65 -12.74
C ASN A 147 14.50 2.97 -13.90
N ILE A 148 13.58 3.65 -14.56
CA ILE A 148 12.91 3.12 -15.76
C ILE A 148 13.82 3.20 -16.99
N ASP A 149 13.84 2.14 -17.80
CA ASP A 149 14.45 2.13 -19.13
C ASP A 149 13.55 2.86 -20.13
N ARG A 150 13.86 4.14 -20.36
CA ARG A 150 13.08 5.01 -21.25
C ARG A 150 13.17 4.63 -22.72
N ARG A 151 14.15 3.82 -23.13
CA ARG A 151 14.30 3.39 -24.54
C ARG A 151 13.12 2.53 -24.99
N GLN A 152 12.42 1.91 -24.05
CA GLN A 152 11.26 1.06 -24.27
C GLN A 152 9.95 1.86 -24.30
N LEU A 153 9.99 3.16 -24.01
CA LEU A 153 8.82 4.01 -23.88
C LEU A 153 8.81 5.09 -24.97
N ARG A 154 7.65 5.33 -25.56
CA ARG A 154 7.43 6.44 -26.52
C ARG A 154 7.20 7.77 -25.79
N ILE A 155 7.98 8.03 -24.74
CA ILE A 155 7.80 9.14 -23.81
C ILE A 155 9.01 10.07 -23.87
N LYS A 156 8.76 11.38 -23.87
CA LYS A 156 9.79 12.41 -24.13
C LYS A 156 10.15 13.27 -22.92
N SER A 157 9.35 13.25 -21.85
CA SER A 157 9.54 14.11 -20.68
C SER A 157 9.30 13.38 -19.36
N ASP A 158 9.82 13.92 -18.26
CA ASP A 158 9.56 13.43 -16.90
C ASP A 158 8.09 13.59 -16.51
N ASP A 159 7.43 14.63 -17.02
CA ASP A 159 6.00 14.88 -16.79
C ASP A 159 5.13 13.78 -17.40
N ASP A 160 5.47 13.32 -18.61
CA ASP A 160 4.81 12.20 -19.27
C ASP A 160 5.04 10.87 -18.52
N VAL A 161 6.26 10.63 -18.00
CA VAL A 161 6.54 9.45 -17.17
C VAL A 161 5.73 9.52 -15.87
N SER A 162 5.67 10.70 -15.25
CA SER A 162 4.89 10.96 -14.04
C SER A 162 3.39 10.72 -14.28
N LEU A 163 2.88 11.13 -15.45
CA LEU A 163 1.51 10.87 -15.88
C LEU A 163 1.28 9.36 -16.04
N LEU A 164 2.18 8.63 -16.73
CA LEU A 164 2.09 7.18 -16.90
C LEU A 164 2.08 6.45 -15.55
N ILE A 165 3.01 6.78 -14.65
CA ILE A 165 3.05 6.22 -13.29
C ILE A 165 1.74 6.48 -12.57
N ARG A 166 1.18 7.69 -12.67
CA ARG A 166 -0.11 8.03 -12.07
C ARG A 166 -1.26 7.17 -12.63
N GLN A 167 -1.30 6.93 -13.95
CA GLN A 167 -2.31 6.05 -14.55
C GLN A 167 -2.15 4.60 -14.09
N ILE A 168 -0.92 4.07 -14.07
CA ILE A 168 -0.61 2.71 -13.61
C ILE A 168 -1.00 2.52 -12.14
N VAL A 169 -0.64 3.46 -11.25
CA VAL A 169 -1.03 3.38 -9.84
C VAL A 169 -2.54 3.53 -9.67
N GLY A 170 -3.15 4.47 -10.41
CA GLY A 170 -4.59 4.71 -10.39
C GLY A 170 -5.41 3.48 -10.78
N MET A 171 -5.07 2.82 -11.89
CA MET A 171 -5.77 1.60 -12.33
C MET A 171 -5.64 0.46 -11.31
N PHE A 172 -4.49 0.35 -10.64
CA PHE A 172 -4.28 -0.68 -9.63
C PHE A 172 -5.14 -0.42 -8.40
N MET A 173 -5.18 0.83 -7.91
CA MET A 173 -6.04 1.22 -6.79
C MET A 173 -7.52 1.00 -7.10
N GLN A 174 -7.97 1.32 -8.32
CA GLN A 174 -9.33 1.03 -8.78
C GLN A 174 -9.62 -0.47 -8.82
N THR A 175 -8.64 -1.28 -9.23
CA THR A 175 -8.78 -2.75 -9.30
C THR A 175 -8.93 -3.37 -7.91
N ILE A 176 -8.12 -2.94 -6.93
CA ILE A 176 -8.24 -3.37 -5.53
C ILE A 176 -9.55 -2.89 -4.90
N GLY A 177 -9.94 -1.63 -5.15
CA GLY A 177 -11.21 -1.08 -4.67
C GLY A 177 -12.42 -1.85 -5.24
N TYR A 178 -12.37 -2.21 -6.52
CA TYR A 178 -13.37 -3.07 -7.17
C TYR A 178 -13.46 -4.44 -6.50
N PHE A 179 -12.33 -5.09 -6.21
CA PHE A 179 -12.28 -6.39 -5.54
C PHE A 179 -12.99 -6.33 -4.18
N TYR A 180 -12.63 -5.38 -3.31
CA TYR A 180 -13.24 -5.27 -1.99
C TYR A 180 -14.73 -4.87 -2.06
N SER A 181 -15.12 -4.01 -3.00
CA SER A 181 -16.53 -3.65 -3.22
C SER A 181 -17.38 -4.83 -3.69
N ARG A 182 -16.81 -5.75 -4.47
CA ARG A 182 -17.49 -6.98 -4.92
C ARG A 182 -17.62 -7.99 -3.79
N GLN A 183 -16.57 -8.15 -2.99
CA GLN A 183 -16.56 -9.03 -1.83
C GLN A 183 -17.64 -8.66 -0.82
N THR A 184 -17.86 -7.36 -0.54
CA THR A 184 -18.94 -6.91 0.36
C THR A 184 -20.35 -7.13 -0.20
N LYS A 185 -20.49 -7.31 -1.52
CA LYS A 185 -21.76 -7.59 -2.21
C LYS A 185 -21.99 -9.08 -2.46
N GLY A 186 -21.18 -9.96 -1.88
CA GLY A 186 -21.28 -11.42 -2.05
C GLY A 186 -20.97 -11.90 -3.48
N LYS A 187 -20.32 -11.07 -4.30
CA LYS A 187 -19.87 -11.45 -5.65
C LYS A 187 -18.39 -11.79 -5.57
N GLU A 188 -18.07 -13.08 -5.48
CA GLU A 188 -16.69 -13.51 -5.43
C GLU A 188 -15.93 -13.15 -6.71
N VAL A 189 -14.74 -12.61 -6.53
CA VAL A 189 -13.73 -12.42 -7.56
C VAL A 189 -12.53 -13.20 -7.07
N THR A 190 -12.03 -14.12 -7.87
CA THR A 190 -10.86 -14.92 -7.49
C THR A 190 -9.58 -14.08 -7.62
N VAL A 191 -8.53 -14.46 -6.90
CA VAL A 191 -7.22 -13.82 -7.03
C VAL A 191 -6.65 -13.99 -8.44
N ALA A 192 -6.91 -15.12 -9.09
CA ALA A 192 -6.48 -15.37 -10.46
C ALA A 192 -7.15 -14.39 -11.45
N GLU A 193 -8.47 -14.21 -11.35
CA GLU A 193 -9.20 -13.24 -12.16
C GLU A 193 -8.72 -11.81 -11.91
N LEU A 194 -8.41 -11.46 -10.65
CA LEU A 194 -7.90 -10.14 -10.31
C LEU A 194 -6.54 -9.87 -10.98
N LYS A 195 -5.61 -10.82 -10.89
CA LYS A 195 -4.29 -10.75 -11.55
C LYS A 195 -4.42 -10.67 -13.07
N GLN A 196 -5.27 -11.52 -13.66
CA GLN A 196 -5.53 -11.52 -15.10
C GLN A 196 -6.04 -10.15 -15.56
N ARG A 197 -7.02 -9.58 -14.84
CA ARG A 197 -7.57 -8.26 -15.15
C ARG A 197 -6.53 -7.15 -15.03
N THR A 198 -5.70 -7.17 -13.99
CA THR A 198 -4.62 -6.21 -13.81
C THR A 198 -3.63 -6.25 -14.97
N ASN A 199 -3.20 -7.46 -15.38
CA ASN A 199 -2.28 -7.63 -16.50
C ASN A 199 -2.92 -7.17 -17.82
N GLN A 200 -4.19 -7.48 -18.06
CA GLN A 200 -4.90 -7.01 -19.26
C GLN A 200 -4.93 -5.48 -19.37
N ILE A 201 -5.14 -4.75 -18.26
CA ILE A 201 -5.11 -3.28 -18.28
C ILE A 201 -3.69 -2.76 -18.49
N LEU A 202 -2.67 -3.41 -17.92
CA LEU A 202 -1.27 -3.06 -18.19
C LEU A 202 -0.91 -3.25 -19.66
N ASP A 203 -1.32 -4.36 -20.28
CA ASP A 203 -1.12 -4.63 -21.71
C ASP A 203 -1.78 -3.55 -22.57
N TRP A 204 -3.01 -3.15 -22.23
CA TRP A 204 -3.69 -2.05 -22.90
C TRP A 204 -2.97 -0.72 -22.79
N LEU A 205 -2.36 -0.43 -21.63
CA LEU A 205 -1.54 0.77 -21.44
C LEU A 205 -0.21 0.69 -22.22
N GLN A 206 0.36 -0.51 -22.36
CA GLN A 206 1.64 -0.73 -23.04
C GLN A 206 1.48 -0.68 -24.57
N TYR A 207 0.48 -1.38 -25.11
CA TYR A 207 0.33 -1.62 -26.55
C TYR A 207 -0.84 -0.85 -27.19
N GLY A 208 -1.71 -0.24 -26.37
CA GLY A 208 -2.96 0.35 -26.84
C GLY A 208 -4.07 -0.68 -27.03
N VAL A 209 -5.29 -0.20 -27.28
CA VAL A 209 -6.51 -1.03 -27.46
C VAL A 209 -7.12 -0.94 -28.85
N ALA A 210 -6.65 -0.01 -29.68
CA ALA A 210 -7.16 0.17 -31.03
C ALA A 210 -6.62 -0.95 -31.93
N SER A 211 -7.51 -1.64 -32.64
CA SER A 211 -7.12 -2.44 -33.80
C SER A 211 -6.48 -1.52 -34.84
N GLU A 212 -5.43 -1.95 -35.52
CA GLU A 212 -4.84 -1.24 -36.67
C GLU A 212 -5.88 -1.16 -37.81
N GLY A 213 -6.82 -0.23 -37.68
CA GLY A 213 -7.91 0.03 -38.63
C GLY A 213 -8.09 1.54 -38.72
N GLU A 214 -7.61 2.09 -39.83
CA GLU A 214 -7.87 3.42 -40.38
C GLU A 214 -7.99 4.57 -39.36
N ARG A 215 -6.85 5.23 -39.11
CA ARG A 215 -6.87 6.65 -38.76
C ARG A 215 -7.34 7.42 -40.01
N HIS A 216 -8.64 7.70 -40.09
CA HIS A 216 -9.17 8.71 -41.01
C HIS A 216 -8.83 10.12 -40.50
#